data_AF-A0A847QCK7-F1
#
_entry.id   AF-A0A847QCK7-F1
#
_cell.length_a   1.000
_cell.length_b   1.000
_cell.length_c   1.000
_cell.angle_alpha   90.00
_cell.angle_beta   90.00
_cell.angle_gamma   90.00
#
_symmetry.space_group_name_H-M   'P 1'
#
loop_
_entity.id
_entity.type
_entity.pdbx_description
1 polymer ?
#
loop_
_entity_poly.entity_id
_entity_poly.type
_entity_poly.pdbx_seq_one_letter_code
_entity_poly.pdbx_strand_id
1 'polypeptide(L)'
;MKRSLNSKAALIFLAIIFILCIASSALILNSQKTKLLKAESDMPESAISTYFKQIKNNEFDEIYDDSLIIDPHLNTKDDYIDALKEIYKDVDLDKLNFIKDDEDMYQITYENKLISNLRLIKSNDGKYIASTIFKGDNNYTVQVPLDVTLLVNNNEIDDTYITLKEVPANNFNGLSNKDDAPIVNTYQINNLINEPEITIKESGYGIIKDVLNDYYYVGKLPTDDSYKTLFENTAKAIAKYPTKDGGLNAIPFITNSDFHNRVKTLDNQWYAPHNTATFSNVEIKDVIMQSDNTMIGNITMDYYIASSSASKTYHIGYQITFLNNKIAGFAIDNDLNPLNKEE
;
A
#
# COMPACT_ATOMS: atom_id res chain seq x y z
N MET A 1 -10.19 -92.88 -27.54
CA MET A 1 -11.42 -92.49 -26.81
C MET A 1 -11.40 -90.96 -26.64
N LYS A 2 -12.03 -90.20 -27.54
CA LYS A 2 -12.14 -88.72 -27.42
C LYS A 2 -13.27 -88.42 -26.43
N ARG A 3 -12.94 -87.97 -25.22
CA ARG A 3 -13.92 -87.41 -24.29
C ARG A 3 -14.44 -86.10 -24.89
N SER A 4 -15.70 -86.06 -25.31
CA SER A 4 -16.34 -84.79 -25.66
C SER A 4 -16.52 -83.98 -24.37
N LEU A 5 -16.04 -82.74 -24.36
CA LEU A 5 -16.35 -81.81 -23.27
C LEU A 5 -17.88 -81.64 -23.23
N ASN A 6 -18.46 -81.73 -22.03
CA ASN A 6 -19.86 -81.42 -21.80
C ASN A 6 -20.11 -79.96 -22.20
N SER A 7 -20.96 -79.71 -23.20
CA SER A 7 -21.13 -78.39 -23.81
C SER A 7 -21.52 -77.30 -22.80
N LYS A 8 -22.24 -77.67 -21.74
CA LYS A 8 -22.57 -76.76 -20.63
C LYS A 8 -21.35 -76.36 -19.80
N ALA A 9 -20.43 -77.30 -19.55
CA ALA A 9 -19.18 -77.00 -18.84
C ALA A 9 -18.25 -76.12 -19.69
N ALA A 10 -18.22 -76.34 -21.01
CA ALA A 10 -17.47 -75.48 -21.94
C ALA A 10 -18.03 -74.04 -21.98
N LEU A 11 -19.35 -73.89 -21.95
CA LEU A 11 -20.03 -72.58 -21.90
C LEU A 11 -19.79 -71.83 -20.58
N ILE A 12 -19.84 -72.53 -19.45
CA ILE A 12 -19.51 -71.96 -18.13
C ILE A 12 -18.04 -71.53 -18.10
N PHE A 13 -17.13 -72.34 -18.64
CA PHE A 13 -15.71 -72.02 -18.69
C PHE A 13 -15.43 -70.78 -19.56
N LEU A 14 -16.11 -70.65 -20.70
CA LEU A 14 -16.05 -69.47 -21.56
C LEU A 14 -16.59 -68.21 -20.88
N ALA A 15 -17.71 -68.32 -20.14
CA ALA A 15 -18.27 -67.20 -19.39
C ALA A 15 -17.33 -66.72 -18.27
N ILE A 16 -16.69 -67.65 -17.55
CA ILE A 16 -15.70 -67.33 -16.51
C ILE A 16 -14.48 -66.62 -17.12
N ILE A 17 -13.95 -67.13 -18.23
CA ILE A 17 -12.83 -66.48 -18.94
C ILE A 17 -13.23 -65.07 -19.40
N PHE A 18 -14.44 -64.89 -19.92
CA PHE A 18 -14.91 -63.59 -20.39
C PHE A 18 -15.03 -62.56 -19.25
N ILE A 19 -15.56 -62.97 -18.09
CA ILE A 19 -15.62 -62.13 -16.89
C ILE A 19 -14.22 -61.78 -16.38
N LEU A 20 -13.29 -62.74 -16.38
CA LEU A 20 -11.88 -62.52 -16.03
C LEU A 20 -11.19 -61.53 -16.98
N CYS A 21 -11.46 -61.62 -18.29
CA CYS A 21 -10.94 -60.67 -19.27
C CYS A 21 -11.50 -59.25 -19.05
N ILE A 22 -12.80 -59.11 -18.74
CA ILE A 22 -13.40 -57.80 -18.44
C ILE A 22 -12.83 -57.21 -17.15
N ALA A 23 -12.74 -58.02 -16.08
CA ALA A 23 -12.22 -57.58 -14.79
C ALA A 23 -10.73 -57.17 -14.87
N SER A 24 -9.90 -57.96 -15.57
CA SER A 24 -8.49 -57.62 -15.80
C SER A 24 -8.33 -56.37 -16.67
N SER A 25 -9.15 -56.21 -17.71
CA SER A 25 -9.15 -55.00 -18.55
C SER A 25 -9.54 -53.76 -17.74
N ALA A 26 -10.57 -53.86 -16.90
CA ALA A 26 -11.00 -52.76 -16.02
C ALA A 26 -9.93 -52.39 -14.99
N LEU A 27 -9.23 -53.37 -14.41
CA LEU A 27 -8.11 -53.14 -13.50
C LEU A 27 -6.92 -52.46 -14.18
N ILE A 28 -6.55 -52.89 -15.40
CA ILE A 28 -5.47 -52.28 -16.18
C ILE A 28 -5.84 -50.85 -16.56
N LEU A 29 -7.07 -50.60 -17.03
CA LEU A 29 -7.58 -49.26 -17.33
C LEU A 29 -7.55 -48.35 -16.11
N ASN A 30 -8.01 -48.83 -14.95
CA ASN A 30 -8.00 -48.04 -13.73
C ASN A 30 -6.56 -47.73 -13.27
N SER A 31 -5.64 -48.71 -13.34
CA SER A 31 -4.23 -48.52 -13.02
C SER A 31 -3.55 -47.51 -13.95
N GLN A 32 -3.82 -47.58 -15.26
CA GLN A 32 -3.32 -46.60 -16.22
C GLN A 32 -3.90 -45.22 -15.98
N LYS A 33 -5.20 -45.12 -15.65
CA LYS A 33 -5.84 -43.87 -15.25
C LYS A 33 -5.17 -43.28 -14.01
N THR A 34 -4.86 -44.09 -12.99
CA THR A 34 -4.14 -43.61 -11.79
C THR A 34 -2.71 -43.16 -12.12
N LYS A 35 -2.00 -43.87 -13.00
CA LYS A 35 -0.66 -43.47 -13.45
C LYS A 35 -0.66 -42.18 -14.25
N LEU A 36 -1.64 -42.01 -15.14
CA LEU A 36 -1.82 -40.78 -15.92
C LEU A 36 -2.19 -39.61 -15.02
N LEU A 37 -3.16 -39.78 -14.11
CA LEU A 37 -3.51 -38.74 -13.13
C LEU A 37 -2.32 -38.32 -12.27
N LYS A 38 -1.44 -39.27 -11.91
CA LYS A 38 -0.22 -38.98 -11.14
C LYS A 38 0.85 -38.28 -11.99
N ALA A 39 1.01 -38.70 -13.25
CA ALA A 39 1.92 -38.02 -14.17
C ALA A 39 1.41 -36.62 -14.54
N GLU A 40 0.09 -36.44 -14.64
CA GLU A 40 -0.58 -35.16 -14.84
C GLU A 40 -0.43 -34.25 -13.63
N SER A 41 -0.60 -34.76 -12.41
CA SER A 41 -0.39 -33.96 -11.19
C SER A 41 1.04 -33.45 -11.03
N ASP A 42 2.00 -34.11 -11.67
CA ASP A 42 3.41 -33.72 -11.67
C ASP A 42 3.75 -32.67 -12.75
N MET A 43 2.78 -32.31 -13.62
CA MET A 43 2.95 -31.30 -14.68
C MET A 43 2.55 -29.89 -14.20
N PRO A 44 3.28 -28.83 -14.62
CA PRO A 44 2.95 -27.44 -14.30
C PRO A 44 1.50 -27.06 -14.64
N GLU A 45 0.98 -27.53 -15.78
CA GLU A 45 -0.37 -27.24 -16.26
C GLU A 45 -1.47 -27.80 -15.34
N SER A 46 -1.16 -28.82 -14.54
CA SER A 46 -2.09 -29.32 -13.51
C SER A 46 -2.26 -28.32 -12.37
N ALA A 47 -1.25 -27.51 -12.06
CA ALA A 47 -1.38 -26.44 -11.07
C ALA A 47 -2.36 -25.37 -11.54
N ILE A 48 -2.30 -24.99 -12.82
CA ILE A 48 -3.24 -24.04 -13.44
C ILE A 48 -4.67 -24.57 -13.37
N SER A 49 -4.87 -25.86 -13.70
CA SER A 49 -6.18 -26.50 -13.63
C SER A 49 -6.72 -26.58 -12.20
N THR A 50 -5.84 -26.83 -11.23
CA THR A 50 -6.18 -26.88 -9.81
C THR A 50 -6.59 -25.50 -9.29
N TYR A 51 -5.80 -24.48 -9.64
CA TYR A 51 -6.06 -23.08 -9.31
C TYR A 51 -7.44 -22.60 -9.80
N PHE A 52 -7.78 -22.82 -11.08
CA PHE A 52 -9.08 -22.42 -11.59
C PHE A 52 -10.24 -23.23 -11.02
N LYS A 53 -10.00 -24.48 -10.62
CA LYS A 53 -10.98 -25.27 -9.88
C LYS A 53 -11.22 -24.70 -8.48
N GLN A 54 -10.17 -24.27 -7.77
CA GLN A 54 -10.30 -23.59 -6.47
C GLN A 54 -11.08 -22.27 -6.63
N ILE A 55 -10.79 -21.45 -7.65
CA ILE A 55 -11.58 -20.23 -7.95
C ILE A 55 -13.05 -20.58 -8.15
N LYS A 56 -13.36 -21.58 -8.97
CA LYS A 56 -14.74 -22.01 -9.26
C LYS A 56 -15.47 -22.49 -8.01
N ASN A 57 -14.75 -23.11 -7.08
CA ASN A 57 -15.28 -23.64 -5.83
C ASN A 57 -15.33 -22.61 -4.69
N ASN A 58 -14.83 -21.38 -4.90
CA ASN A 58 -14.62 -20.36 -3.88
C ASN A 58 -13.63 -20.79 -2.77
N GLU A 59 -12.65 -21.62 -3.10
CA GLU A 59 -11.58 -22.10 -2.20
C GLU A 59 -10.42 -21.09 -2.20
N PHE A 60 -10.69 -19.84 -1.81
CA PHE A 60 -9.75 -18.71 -1.94
C PHE A 60 -8.64 -18.67 -0.87
N ASP A 61 -8.84 -19.35 0.26
CA ASP A 61 -7.87 -19.36 1.36
C ASP A 61 -6.54 -19.98 0.91
N GLU A 62 -6.60 -21.15 0.27
CA GLU A 62 -5.42 -21.85 -0.25
C GLU A 62 -4.76 -21.03 -1.37
N ILE A 63 -5.55 -20.37 -2.21
CA ILE A 63 -5.02 -19.50 -3.28
C ILE A 63 -4.20 -18.34 -2.70
N TYR A 64 -4.67 -17.71 -1.62
CA TYR A 64 -3.95 -16.63 -0.96
C TYR A 64 -2.68 -17.14 -0.26
N ASP A 65 -2.75 -18.28 0.41
CA ASP A 65 -1.56 -18.84 1.06
C ASP A 65 -0.50 -19.23 0.01
N ASP A 66 -0.90 -19.82 -1.11
CA ASP A 66 -0.02 -20.14 -2.23
C ASP A 66 0.57 -18.85 -2.87
N SER A 67 -0.20 -17.76 -2.96
CA SER A 67 0.29 -16.50 -3.53
C SER A 67 1.45 -15.92 -2.72
N LEU A 68 1.39 -16.00 -1.40
CA LEU A 68 2.46 -15.54 -0.51
C LEU A 68 3.75 -16.36 -0.64
N ILE A 69 3.65 -17.65 -1.01
CA ILE A 69 4.81 -18.51 -1.28
C ILE A 69 5.41 -18.17 -2.66
N ILE A 70 4.55 -17.89 -3.65
CA ILE A 70 4.93 -17.63 -5.04
C ILE A 70 5.56 -16.24 -5.24
N ASP A 71 4.93 -15.22 -4.66
CA ASP A 71 5.32 -13.82 -4.81
C ASP A 71 4.96 -13.09 -3.51
N PRO A 72 5.86 -13.10 -2.49
CA PRO A 72 5.60 -12.47 -1.21
C PRO A 72 5.15 -11.01 -1.37
N HIS A 73 3.99 -10.68 -0.80
CA HIS A 73 3.36 -9.37 -0.93
C HIS A 73 2.71 -8.92 0.37
N LEU A 74 2.39 -7.62 0.44
CA LEU A 74 1.80 -6.99 1.62
C LEU A 74 0.29 -6.73 1.49
N ASN A 75 -0.34 -7.20 0.41
CA ASN A 75 -1.79 -7.09 0.23
C ASN A 75 -2.54 -7.85 1.33
N THR A 76 -3.68 -7.30 1.80
CA THR A 76 -4.57 -8.06 2.66
C THR A 76 -5.18 -9.22 1.89
N LYS A 77 -5.63 -10.24 2.63
CA LYS A 77 -6.35 -11.37 2.06
C LYS A 77 -7.64 -10.94 1.36
N ASP A 78 -8.39 -10.03 1.97
CA ASP A 78 -9.66 -9.57 1.41
C ASP A 78 -9.43 -8.80 0.10
N ASP A 79 -8.46 -7.89 0.06
CA ASP A 79 -8.12 -7.14 -1.17
C ASP A 79 -7.69 -8.07 -2.30
N TYR A 80 -6.86 -9.07 -1.97
CA TYR A 80 -6.36 -10.04 -2.93
C TYR A 80 -7.50 -10.89 -3.52
N ILE A 81 -8.40 -11.38 -2.66
CA ILE A 81 -9.55 -12.20 -3.07
C ILE A 81 -10.54 -11.38 -3.90
N ASP A 82 -10.81 -10.13 -3.52
CA ASP A 82 -11.73 -9.29 -4.26
C ASP A 82 -11.17 -8.88 -5.62
N ALA A 83 -9.86 -8.64 -5.72
CA ALA A 83 -9.19 -8.44 -6.99
C ALA A 83 -9.26 -9.69 -7.89
N LEU A 84 -9.11 -10.89 -7.33
CA LEU A 84 -9.29 -12.14 -8.08
C LEU A 84 -10.72 -12.28 -8.62
N LYS A 85 -11.72 -12.04 -7.76
CA LYS A 85 -13.13 -12.12 -8.17
C LYS A 85 -13.45 -11.13 -9.27
N GLU A 86 -12.90 -9.92 -9.22
CA GLU A 86 -13.14 -8.90 -10.24
C GLU A 86 -12.46 -9.25 -11.57
N ILE A 87 -11.22 -9.77 -11.56
CA ILE A 87 -10.52 -10.20 -12.78
C ILE A 87 -11.28 -11.32 -13.51
N TYR A 88 -11.81 -12.28 -12.76
CA TYR A 88 -12.50 -13.45 -13.33
C TYR A 88 -14.03 -13.28 -13.40
N LYS A 89 -14.52 -12.07 -13.17
CA LYS A 89 -15.92 -11.72 -13.32
C LYS A 89 -16.35 -11.89 -14.77
N ASP A 90 -17.48 -12.56 -14.97
CA ASP A 90 -18.05 -12.84 -16.29
C ASP A 90 -17.14 -13.69 -17.21
N VAL A 91 -16.11 -14.34 -16.66
CA VAL A 91 -15.23 -15.26 -17.40
C VAL A 91 -15.69 -16.70 -17.23
N ASP A 92 -15.91 -17.40 -18.34
CA ASP A 92 -16.14 -18.85 -18.33
C ASP A 92 -14.78 -19.56 -18.13
N LEU A 93 -14.50 -19.91 -16.88
CA LEU A 93 -13.24 -20.54 -16.46
C LEU A 93 -12.94 -21.86 -17.21
N ASP A 94 -13.97 -22.53 -17.74
CA ASP A 94 -13.80 -23.78 -18.50
C ASP A 94 -13.35 -23.53 -19.97
N LYS A 95 -13.27 -22.27 -20.41
CA LYS A 95 -12.89 -21.83 -21.77
C LYS A 95 -11.61 -20.99 -21.82
N LEU A 96 -10.82 -20.99 -20.74
CA LEU A 96 -9.56 -20.28 -20.70
C LEU A 96 -8.51 -20.93 -21.61
N ASN A 97 -7.67 -20.11 -22.24
CA ASN A 97 -6.46 -20.58 -22.91
C ASN A 97 -5.22 -20.12 -22.13
N PHE A 98 -4.25 -21.01 -22.02
CA PHE A 98 -3.01 -20.77 -21.29
C PHE A 98 -1.85 -20.70 -22.29
N ILE A 99 -1.18 -19.55 -22.32
CA ILE A 99 -0.05 -19.31 -23.20
C ILE A 99 1.18 -19.16 -22.32
N LYS A 100 2.14 -20.07 -22.44
CA LYS A 100 3.41 -19.96 -21.73
C LYS A 100 4.16 -18.72 -22.24
N ASP A 101 4.50 -17.82 -21.33
CA ASP A 101 5.17 -16.54 -21.61
C ASP A 101 6.67 -16.62 -21.27
N ASP A 102 6.99 -17.14 -20.08
CA ASP A 102 8.37 -17.38 -19.61
C ASP A 102 8.48 -18.75 -18.91
N GLU A 103 9.63 -19.10 -18.32
CA GLU A 103 9.90 -20.38 -17.67
C GLU A 103 8.81 -20.79 -16.67
N ASP A 104 8.39 -19.85 -15.82
CA ASP A 104 7.41 -19.97 -14.75
C ASP A 104 6.13 -19.12 -14.95
N MET A 105 6.05 -18.34 -16.04
CA MET A 105 4.94 -17.41 -16.29
C MET A 105 4.02 -17.88 -17.41
N TYR A 106 2.70 -17.75 -17.19
CA TYR A 106 1.65 -18.09 -18.14
C TYR A 106 0.67 -16.93 -18.28
N GLN A 107 0.37 -16.53 -19.51
CA GLN A 107 -0.72 -15.62 -19.84
C GLN A 107 -2.03 -16.39 -19.92
N ILE A 108 -3.04 -15.90 -19.22
CA ILE A 108 -4.39 -16.45 -19.24
C ILE A 108 -5.25 -15.59 -20.14
N THR A 109 -5.87 -16.21 -21.13
CA THR A 109 -6.70 -15.50 -22.11
C THR A 109 -8.10 -16.09 -22.20
N TYR A 110 -9.08 -15.22 -22.41
CA TYR A 110 -10.47 -15.57 -22.68
C TYR A 110 -10.93 -14.78 -23.90
N GLU A 111 -11.51 -15.46 -24.90
CA GLU A 111 -11.91 -14.84 -26.18
C GLU A 111 -10.80 -14.00 -26.85
N ASN A 112 -9.56 -14.50 -26.82
CA ASN A 112 -8.34 -13.83 -27.31
C ASN A 112 -7.97 -12.51 -26.60
N LYS A 113 -8.53 -12.24 -25.42
CA LYS A 113 -8.14 -11.12 -24.56
C LYS A 113 -7.34 -11.64 -23.37
N LEU A 114 -6.26 -10.94 -23.02
CA LEU A 114 -5.51 -11.19 -21.80
C LEU A 114 -6.38 -10.86 -20.59
N ILE A 115 -6.50 -11.81 -19.66
CA ILE A 115 -7.24 -11.69 -18.41
C ILE A 115 -6.27 -11.49 -17.25
N SER A 116 -5.22 -12.31 -17.17
CA SER A 116 -4.26 -12.28 -16.07
C SER A 116 -2.94 -12.94 -16.46
N ASN A 117 -1.93 -12.78 -15.61
CA ASN A 117 -0.69 -13.54 -15.65
C ASN A 117 -0.63 -14.44 -14.42
N LEU A 118 -0.34 -15.72 -14.62
CA LEU A 118 -0.08 -16.68 -13.57
C LEU A 118 1.41 -16.96 -13.46
N ARG A 119 1.94 -17.01 -12.24
CA ARG A 119 3.25 -17.59 -11.96
C ARG A 119 3.08 -18.96 -11.35
N LEU A 120 3.93 -19.90 -11.74
CA LEU A 120 3.97 -21.26 -11.24
C LEU A 120 5.32 -21.55 -10.60
N ILE A 121 5.32 -21.99 -9.35
CA ILE A 121 6.55 -22.50 -8.72
C ILE A 121 6.35 -23.92 -8.24
N LYS A 122 7.46 -24.65 -8.12
CA LYS A 122 7.48 -25.95 -7.47
C LYS A 122 7.64 -25.73 -5.96
N SER A 123 6.61 -26.06 -5.21
CA SER A 123 6.61 -26.00 -3.74
C SER A 123 7.62 -26.99 -3.14
N ASN A 124 7.96 -26.81 -1.86
CA ASN A 124 8.85 -27.69 -1.11
C ASN A 124 8.39 -29.15 -1.06
N ASP A 125 7.09 -29.41 -1.23
CA ASP A 125 6.54 -30.77 -1.29
C ASP A 125 6.70 -31.44 -2.67
N GLY A 126 7.27 -30.72 -3.63
CA GLY A 126 7.52 -31.19 -4.99
C GLY A 126 6.34 -31.02 -5.94
N LYS A 127 5.22 -30.43 -5.52
CA LYS A 127 4.09 -30.11 -6.40
C LYS A 127 4.20 -28.70 -6.95
N TYR A 128 3.62 -28.48 -8.12
CA TYR A 128 3.47 -27.13 -8.66
C TYR A 128 2.27 -26.44 -8.01
N ILE A 129 2.46 -25.19 -7.62
CA ILE A 129 1.40 -24.26 -7.20
C ILE A 129 1.35 -23.10 -8.18
N ALA A 130 0.19 -22.50 -8.35
CA ALA A 130 -0.03 -21.41 -9.30
C ALA A 130 -0.77 -20.26 -8.61
N SER A 131 -0.42 -19.02 -8.99
CA SER A 131 -1.08 -17.83 -8.46
C SER A 131 -1.12 -16.72 -9.51
N THR A 132 -2.21 -15.93 -9.51
CA THR A 132 -2.27 -14.68 -10.28
C THR A 132 -1.26 -13.68 -9.72
N ILE A 133 -0.42 -13.11 -10.59
CA ILE A 133 0.45 -12.00 -10.22
C ILE A 133 -0.29 -10.69 -10.48
N PHE A 134 -0.55 -9.96 -9.40
CA PHE A 134 -1.15 -8.63 -9.48
C PHE A 134 -0.10 -7.56 -9.73
N LYS A 135 -0.52 -6.56 -10.51
CA LYS A 135 0.15 -5.26 -10.59
C LYS A 135 -0.74 -4.25 -9.90
N GLY A 136 -0.40 -3.93 -8.65
CA GLY A 136 -1.01 -2.86 -7.90
C GLY A 136 -0.38 -1.51 -8.27
N ASP A 137 -1.20 -0.47 -8.30
CA ASP A 137 -0.74 0.88 -8.64
C ASP A 137 -0.45 1.73 -7.39
N ASN A 138 -0.76 1.21 -6.20
CA ASN A 138 -0.58 1.93 -4.94
C ASN A 138 0.82 1.67 -4.38
N ASN A 139 1.63 2.74 -4.35
CA ASN A 139 3.01 2.72 -3.89
C ASN A 139 3.22 3.84 -2.85
N TYR A 140 3.93 3.53 -1.77
CA TYR A 140 4.08 4.41 -0.62
C TYR A 140 5.54 4.54 -0.22
N THR A 141 5.93 5.77 0.11
CA THR A 141 7.24 6.05 0.70
C THR A 141 7.06 6.44 2.16
N VAL A 142 7.68 5.71 3.08
CA VAL A 142 7.53 5.94 4.53
C VAL A 142 8.89 6.18 5.16
N GLN A 143 9.03 7.28 5.90
CA GLN A 143 10.23 7.60 6.66
C GLN A 143 10.02 7.33 8.15
N VAL A 144 10.80 6.40 8.66
CA VAL A 144 10.64 5.82 10.00
C VAL A 144 11.89 6.11 10.84
N PRO A 145 11.75 6.65 12.07
CA PRO A 145 12.86 6.79 13.00
C PRO A 145 13.58 5.46 13.25
N LEU A 146 14.84 5.54 13.65
CA LEU A 146 15.61 4.35 14.02
C LEU A 146 14.93 3.60 15.17
N ASP A 147 15.04 2.27 15.17
CA ASP A 147 14.48 1.36 16.19
C ASP A 147 12.94 1.38 16.32
N VAL A 148 12.23 1.79 15.26
CA VAL A 148 10.75 1.75 15.19
C VAL A 148 10.32 0.73 14.12
N THR A 149 9.34 -0.11 14.47
CA THR A 149 8.89 -1.19 13.59
C THR A 149 7.64 -0.76 12.81
N LEU A 150 7.79 -0.69 11.48
CA LEU A 150 6.69 -0.40 10.56
C LEU A 150 5.84 -1.64 10.32
N LEU A 151 4.52 -1.46 10.35
CA LEU A 151 3.53 -2.46 9.96
C LEU A 151 2.77 -1.98 8.73
N VAL A 152 2.57 -2.87 7.76
CA VAL A 152 1.69 -2.63 6.60
C VAL A 152 0.71 -3.78 6.53
N ASN A 153 -0.59 -3.48 6.63
CA ASN A 153 -1.65 -4.49 6.66
C ASN A 153 -1.38 -5.57 7.73
N ASN A 154 -0.93 -5.14 8.91
CA ASN A 154 -0.50 -5.97 10.05
C ASN A 154 0.74 -6.87 9.83
N ASN A 155 1.47 -6.70 8.72
CA ASN A 155 2.73 -7.40 8.49
C ASN A 155 3.92 -6.54 8.90
N GLU A 156 4.85 -7.10 9.68
CA GLU A 156 6.11 -6.46 10.03
C GLU A 156 7.00 -6.28 8.79
N ILE A 157 7.42 -5.04 8.56
CA ILE A 157 8.29 -4.70 7.44
C ILE A 157 9.74 -4.83 7.86
N ASP A 158 10.50 -5.61 7.10
CA ASP A 158 11.91 -5.83 7.33
C ASP A 158 12.80 -4.89 6.49
N ASP A 159 14.12 -5.04 6.65
CA ASP A 159 15.12 -4.21 5.99
C ASP A 159 15.15 -4.37 4.45
N THR A 160 14.49 -5.38 3.87
CA THR A 160 14.47 -5.59 2.40
C THR A 160 13.68 -4.51 1.67
N TYR A 161 12.79 -3.81 2.38
CA TYR A 161 12.01 -2.70 1.86
C TYR A 161 12.71 -1.33 2.01
N ILE A 162 13.88 -1.28 2.66
CA ILE A 162 14.62 -0.02 2.87
C ILE A 162 15.36 0.36 1.58
N THR A 163 15.06 1.56 1.07
CA THR A 163 15.75 2.14 -0.09
C THR A 163 16.86 3.12 0.30
N LEU A 164 16.70 3.81 1.43
CA LEU A 164 17.71 4.69 2.02
C LEU A 164 17.80 4.44 3.52
N LYS A 165 19.01 4.13 4.01
CA LYS A 165 19.26 3.78 5.41
C LYS A 165 19.99 4.92 6.13
N GLU A 166 19.54 5.24 7.34
CA GLU A 166 20.17 6.21 8.26
C GLU A 166 20.46 7.57 7.59
N VAL A 167 19.45 8.16 6.95
CA VAL A 167 19.55 9.46 6.28
C VAL A 167 18.77 10.54 7.04
N PRO A 168 19.13 11.84 6.90
CA PRO A 168 18.30 12.93 7.39
C PRO A 168 16.88 12.88 6.78
N ALA A 169 15.87 13.12 7.60
CA ALA A 169 14.47 13.11 7.14
C ALA A 169 14.20 14.19 6.07
N ASN A 170 13.36 13.84 5.09
CA ASN A 170 13.13 14.61 3.87
C ASN A 170 12.46 15.96 4.15
N ASN A 171 11.59 16.06 5.16
CA ASN A 171 10.95 17.31 5.57
C ASN A 171 11.93 18.40 6.07
N PHE A 172 13.22 18.08 6.21
CA PHE A 172 14.30 19.03 6.50
C PHE A 172 15.16 19.38 5.27
N ASN A 173 14.74 18.97 4.06
CA ASN A 173 15.51 19.18 2.83
C ASN A 173 15.76 20.64 2.49
N GLY A 174 14.83 21.52 2.87
CA GLY A 174 14.96 22.97 2.71
C GLY A 174 15.93 23.65 3.68
N LEU A 175 16.64 22.91 4.52
CA LEU A 175 17.72 23.44 5.34
C LEU A 175 19.07 23.38 4.60
N SER A 176 19.85 24.45 4.73
CA SER A 176 21.23 24.52 4.26
C SER A 176 22.20 23.68 5.10
N ASN A 177 21.92 23.51 6.39
CA ASN A 177 22.58 22.54 7.28
C ASN A 177 21.53 21.58 7.86
N LYS A 178 21.79 20.27 7.78
CA LYS A 178 20.93 19.17 8.23
C LYS A 178 21.50 18.38 9.40
N ASP A 179 22.58 18.83 10.03
CA ASP A 179 23.27 18.10 11.11
C ASP A 179 22.36 17.79 12.30
N ASP A 180 21.40 18.68 12.58
CA ASP A 180 20.40 18.53 13.66
C ASP A 180 19.09 17.88 13.18
N ALA A 181 18.99 17.51 11.91
CA ALA A 181 17.80 16.84 11.38
C ALA A 181 17.73 15.39 11.91
N PRO A 182 16.52 14.87 12.19
CA PRO A 182 16.35 13.52 12.67
C PRO A 182 16.77 12.52 11.59
N ILE A 183 17.44 11.45 12.02
CA ILE A 183 17.90 10.36 11.17
C ILE A 183 16.81 9.28 11.09
N VAL A 184 16.52 8.83 9.86
CA VAL A 184 15.43 7.89 9.55
C VAL A 184 15.88 6.85 8.52
N ASN A 185 15.14 5.75 8.47
CA ASN A 185 15.14 4.83 7.32
C ASN A 185 13.97 5.15 6.40
N THR A 186 14.19 5.08 5.09
CA THR A 186 13.15 5.26 4.07
C THR A 186 12.76 3.90 3.51
N TYR A 187 11.49 3.53 3.71
CA TYR A 187 10.88 2.30 3.21
C TYR A 187 10.09 2.59 1.94
N GLN A 188 10.19 1.69 0.97
CA GLN A 188 9.39 1.73 -0.25
C GLN A 188 8.45 0.52 -0.27
N ILE A 189 7.16 0.80 -0.15
CA ILE A 189 6.10 -0.22 -0.20
C ILE A 189 5.46 -0.13 -1.57
N ASN A 190 5.52 -1.20 -2.36
CA ASN A 190 5.06 -1.19 -3.74
C ASN A 190 4.04 -2.28 -4.01
N ASN A 191 3.37 -2.16 -5.15
CA ASN A 191 2.53 -3.21 -5.73
C ASN A 191 1.32 -3.59 -4.87
N LEU A 192 0.73 -2.60 -4.19
CA LEU A 192 -0.48 -2.80 -3.41
C LEU A 192 -1.74 -2.61 -4.28
N ILE A 193 -2.66 -3.56 -4.14
CA ILE A 193 -3.95 -3.58 -4.84
C ILE A 193 -4.81 -2.39 -4.40
N ASN A 194 -4.86 -2.13 -3.09
CA ASN A 194 -5.61 -1.04 -2.48
C ASN A 194 -4.72 -0.22 -1.54
N GLU A 195 -5.28 0.87 -1.00
CA GLU A 195 -4.62 1.66 0.04
C GLU A 195 -4.40 0.81 1.30
N PRO A 196 -3.16 0.71 1.81
CA PRO A 196 -2.85 -0.10 2.97
C PRO A 196 -3.20 0.60 4.27
N GLU A 197 -3.43 -0.21 5.30
CA GLU A 197 -3.30 0.24 6.67
C GLU A 197 -1.81 0.28 7.05
N ILE A 198 -1.27 1.50 7.22
CA ILE A 198 0.10 1.72 7.71
C ILE A 198 0.04 2.04 9.20
N THR A 199 0.67 1.22 10.03
CA THR A 199 0.71 1.40 11.49
C THR A 199 2.12 1.16 12.04
N ILE A 200 2.29 1.48 13.32
CA ILE A 200 3.56 1.29 14.04
C ILE A 200 3.31 0.30 15.18
N LYS A 201 4.22 -0.66 15.34
CA LYS A 201 4.10 -1.70 16.37
C LYS A 201 4.20 -1.11 17.77
N GLU A 202 5.08 -0.13 17.96
CA GLU A 202 5.29 0.55 19.23
C GLU A 202 4.16 1.55 19.53
N SER A 203 3.74 1.62 20.79
CA SER A 203 2.71 2.56 21.23
C SER A 203 3.23 4.00 21.32
N GLY A 204 2.32 4.96 21.18
CA GLY A 204 2.65 6.39 21.28
C GLY A 204 3.30 6.97 20.04
N TYR A 205 3.28 6.26 18.91
CA TYR A 205 3.67 6.77 17.60
C TYR A 205 2.45 7.12 16.76
N GLY A 206 2.64 8.08 15.86
CA GLY A 206 1.68 8.47 14.83
C GLY A 206 2.36 8.57 13.48
N ILE A 207 1.53 8.77 12.46
CA ILE A 207 1.95 8.91 11.06
C ILE A 207 1.27 10.16 10.51
N ILE A 208 2.01 10.97 9.77
CA ILE A 208 1.48 12.11 9.01
C ILE A 208 1.86 11.95 7.54
N LYS A 209 0.92 12.21 6.64
CA LYS A 209 1.19 12.34 5.20
C LYS A 209 1.73 13.74 4.92
N ASP A 210 2.85 13.83 4.21
CA ASP A 210 3.38 15.08 3.68
C ASP A 210 2.37 15.67 2.68
N VAL A 211 2.13 16.98 2.77
CA VAL A 211 1.20 17.66 1.86
C VAL A 211 1.86 18.06 0.54
N LEU A 212 3.20 18.04 0.46
CA LEU A 212 3.93 18.41 -0.76
C LEU A 212 4.36 17.21 -1.60
N ASN A 213 4.58 16.07 -0.96
CA ASN A 213 5.15 14.88 -1.57
C ASN A 213 4.38 13.64 -1.13
N ASP A 214 4.50 12.54 -1.86
CA ASP A 214 3.92 11.25 -1.45
C ASP A 214 4.79 10.53 -0.40
N TYR A 215 5.15 11.25 0.67
CA TYR A 215 5.88 10.75 1.82
C TYR A 215 4.96 10.63 3.03
N TYR A 216 5.16 9.59 3.82
CA TYR A 216 4.60 9.43 5.15
C TYR A 216 5.74 9.56 6.16
N TYR A 217 5.57 10.41 7.16
CA TYR A 217 6.52 10.58 8.25
C TYR A 217 5.99 9.91 9.50
N VAL A 218 6.86 9.18 10.18
CA VAL A 218 6.56 8.52 11.45
C VAL A 218 7.25 9.26 12.60
N GLY A 219 6.58 9.41 13.73
CA GLY A 219 7.17 9.98 14.92
C GLY A 219 6.31 9.79 16.16
N LYS A 220 6.85 10.13 17.32
CA LYS A 220 6.11 10.05 18.59
C LYS A 220 4.98 11.07 18.60
N LEU A 221 3.84 10.71 19.19
CA LEU A 221 2.78 11.65 19.48
C LEU A 221 3.23 12.58 20.63
N PRO A 222 2.98 13.90 20.53
CA PRO A 222 3.24 14.83 21.62
C PRO A 222 2.50 14.41 22.90
N THR A 223 3.17 14.51 24.05
CA THR A 223 2.60 14.11 25.35
C THR A 223 1.94 15.25 26.12
N ASP A 224 2.23 16.50 25.74
CA ASP A 224 1.65 17.70 26.36
C ASP A 224 1.13 18.66 25.29
N ASP A 225 0.38 19.68 25.70
CA ASP A 225 -0.30 20.63 24.81
C ASP A 225 0.54 21.87 24.43
N SER A 226 1.82 21.95 24.84
CA SER A 226 2.66 23.12 24.58
C SER A 226 2.89 23.36 23.09
N TYR A 227 2.89 22.28 22.27
CA TYR A 227 2.97 22.37 20.81
C TYR A 227 1.83 23.22 20.24
N LYS A 228 0.63 23.22 20.85
CA LYS A 228 -0.53 23.95 20.33
C LYS A 228 -0.25 25.45 20.24
N THR A 229 0.35 25.99 21.31
CA THR A 229 0.73 27.40 21.37
C THR A 229 1.84 27.73 20.37
N LEU A 230 2.80 26.82 20.16
CA LEU A 230 3.85 27.00 19.16
C LEU A 230 3.28 27.07 17.74
N PHE A 231 2.46 26.10 17.35
CA PHE A 231 1.82 26.04 16.03
C PHE A 231 0.93 27.26 15.80
N GLU A 232 0.05 27.60 16.74
CA GLU A 232 -0.87 28.72 16.61
C GLU A 232 -0.14 30.06 16.47
N ASN A 233 0.83 30.35 17.35
CA ASN A 233 1.58 31.61 17.29
C ASN A 233 2.39 31.71 15.99
N THR A 234 3.01 30.60 15.58
CA THR A 234 3.80 30.55 14.34
C THR A 234 2.92 30.77 13.11
N ALA A 235 1.82 30.03 12.99
CA ALA A 235 0.91 30.15 11.85
C ALA A 235 0.32 31.55 11.75
N LYS A 236 -0.11 32.14 12.87
CA LYS A 236 -0.60 33.53 12.92
C LYS A 236 0.47 34.53 12.52
N ALA A 237 1.72 34.36 12.96
CA ALA A 237 2.83 35.23 12.56
C ALA A 237 3.07 35.18 11.05
N ILE A 238 3.03 33.98 10.45
CA ILE A 238 3.15 33.78 9.00
C ILE A 238 1.99 34.46 8.27
N ALA A 239 0.75 34.23 8.69
CA ALA A 239 -0.44 34.78 8.04
C ALA A 239 -0.52 36.32 8.10
N LYS A 240 -0.03 36.93 9.19
CA LYS A 240 -0.01 38.38 9.38
C LYS A 240 1.03 39.11 8.52
N TYR A 241 2.07 38.41 8.04
CA TYR A 241 3.15 39.05 7.32
C TYR A 241 2.72 39.56 5.93
N PRO A 242 2.06 38.77 5.05
CA PRO A 242 1.52 39.27 3.79
C PRO A 242 0.57 40.46 3.92
N THR A 243 -0.15 40.56 5.05
CA THR A 243 -1.20 41.56 5.29
C THR A 243 -0.69 42.79 6.05
N LYS A 244 0.60 42.83 6.39
CA LYS A 244 1.25 43.92 7.17
C LYS A 244 0.74 44.07 8.61
N ASP A 245 0.04 43.06 9.14
CA ASP A 245 -0.36 42.99 10.55
C ASP A 245 0.78 42.48 11.46
N GLY A 246 1.90 42.05 10.86
CA GLY A 246 3.10 41.58 11.53
C GLY A 246 4.33 41.77 10.66
N GLY A 247 5.50 41.80 11.29
CA GLY A 247 6.79 41.91 10.61
C GLY A 247 7.48 40.56 10.43
N LEU A 248 8.43 40.50 9.49
CA LEU A 248 9.26 39.31 9.23
C LEU A 248 9.92 38.77 10.50
N ASN A 249 10.40 39.66 11.38
CA ASN A 249 11.07 39.30 12.64
C ASN A 249 10.17 38.59 13.66
N ALA A 250 8.84 38.61 13.47
CA ALA A 250 7.91 37.88 14.33
C ALA A 250 7.78 36.39 13.93
N ILE A 251 8.29 36.00 12.76
CA ILE A 251 8.21 34.63 12.27
C ILE A 251 9.45 33.85 12.77
N PRO A 252 9.28 32.74 13.51
CA PRO A 252 10.40 31.97 14.03
C PRO A 252 10.99 31.05 12.94
N PHE A 253 11.83 31.57 12.06
CA PHE A 253 12.47 30.78 10.99
C PHE A 253 13.93 30.44 11.26
N ILE A 254 14.43 29.40 10.60
CA ILE A 254 15.87 29.13 10.48
C ILE A 254 16.45 30.02 9.36
N THR A 255 17.52 30.75 9.66
CA THR A 255 18.17 31.63 8.67
C THR A 255 18.74 30.79 7.53
N ASN A 256 18.65 31.32 6.31
CA ASN A 256 19.05 30.65 5.07
C ASN A 256 18.36 29.29 4.80
N SER A 257 17.20 29.00 5.41
CA SER A 257 16.33 27.93 4.95
C SER A 257 15.54 28.36 3.71
N ASP A 258 15.02 27.40 2.97
CA ASP A 258 14.14 27.63 1.82
C ASP A 258 12.92 28.48 2.22
N PHE A 259 12.29 28.15 3.36
CA PHE A 259 11.18 28.95 3.88
C PHE A 259 11.58 30.40 4.13
N HIS A 260 12.69 30.64 4.84
CA HIS A 260 13.19 31.98 5.10
C HIS A 260 13.49 32.75 3.81
N ASN A 261 14.10 32.07 2.83
CA ASN A 261 14.43 32.67 1.54
C ASN A 261 13.19 33.07 0.74
N ARG A 262 12.10 32.28 0.80
CA ARG A 262 10.81 32.62 0.15
C ARG A 262 10.12 33.79 0.86
N VAL A 263 10.01 33.73 2.18
CA VAL A 263 9.22 34.72 2.93
C VAL A 263 9.91 36.08 2.95
N LYS A 264 11.24 36.16 3.06
CA LYS A 264 11.96 37.44 3.09
C LYS A 264 11.84 38.25 1.78
N THR A 265 11.53 37.58 0.67
CA THR A 265 11.38 38.21 -0.66
C THR A 265 9.93 38.55 -1.00
N LEU A 266 8.98 38.24 -0.11
CA LEU A 266 7.57 38.56 -0.33
C LEU A 266 7.37 40.08 -0.30
N ASP A 267 6.95 40.63 -1.44
CA ASP A 267 6.56 42.04 -1.54
C ASP A 267 5.10 42.22 -1.13
N ASN A 268 4.88 42.82 0.03
CA ASN A 268 3.57 43.17 0.56
C ASN A 268 3.31 44.69 0.53
N GLN A 269 4.10 45.49 -0.20
CA GLN A 269 4.01 46.96 -0.14
C GLN A 269 2.64 47.49 -0.56
N TRP A 270 1.97 46.78 -1.48
CA TRP A 270 0.67 47.15 -2.06
C TRP A 270 -0.54 46.62 -1.27
N TYR A 271 -0.34 45.93 -0.15
CA TYR A 271 -1.47 45.44 0.64
C TYR A 271 -2.25 46.61 1.26
N ALA A 272 -3.56 46.63 1.01
CA ALA A 272 -4.44 47.73 1.41
C ALA A 272 -4.58 47.78 2.95
N PRO A 273 -4.58 48.98 3.56
CA PRO A 273 -4.85 49.11 4.99
C PRO A 273 -6.25 48.61 5.37
N HIS A 274 -6.33 47.99 6.54
CA HIS A 274 -7.57 47.52 7.15
C HIS A 274 -7.56 47.84 8.65
N ASN A 275 -8.74 47.83 9.26
CA ASN A 275 -8.91 48.22 10.68
C ASN A 275 -9.30 47.05 11.58
N THR A 276 -9.70 45.91 11.00
CA THR A 276 -10.03 44.69 11.74
C THR A 276 -9.24 43.52 11.19
N ALA A 277 -8.64 42.74 12.09
CA ALA A 277 -7.89 41.53 11.79
C ALA A 277 -8.11 40.51 12.92
N THR A 278 -8.79 39.41 12.64
CA THR A 278 -9.16 38.41 13.66
C THR A 278 -8.96 36.99 13.16
N PHE A 279 -8.45 36.13 14.03
CA PHE A 279 -8.32 34.70 13.75
C PHE A 279 -9.43 33.93 14.47
N SER A 280 -9.99 32.92 13.80
CA SER A 280 -11.00 32.01 14.36
C SER A 280 -10.78 30.59 13.84
N ASN A 281 -11.51 29.63 14.41
CA ASN A 281 -11.53 28.23 13.96
C ASN A 281 -10.13 27.61 13.84
N VAL A 282 -9.25 27.90 14.80
CA VAL A 282 -7.89 27.34 14.84
C VAL A 282 -7.98 25.87 15.25
N GLU A 283 -7.51 24.99 14.38
CA GLU A 283 -7.46 23.55 14.60
C GLU A 283 -6.06 23.03 14.27
N ILE A 284 -5.51 22.19 15.14
CA ILE A 284 -4.19 21.58 14.95
C ILE A 284 -4.38 20.07 14.91
N LYS A 285 -3.83 19.41 13.90
CA LYS A 285 -4.05 17.99 13.60
C LYS A 285 -2.75 17.29 13.24
N ASP A 286 -2.76 15.98 13.39
CA ASP A 286 -1.74 15.06 12.87
C ASP A 286 -0.32 15.46 13.28
N VAL A 287 -0.11 15.71 14.58
CA VAL A 287 1.19 16.16 15.08
C VAL A 287 2.04 14.96 15.49
N ILE A 288 3.28 14.92 15.00
CA ILE A 288 4.29 13.94 15.41
C ILE A 288 5.64 14.61 15.69
N MET A 289 6.48 13.90 16.45
CA MET A 289 7.84 14.26 16.82
C MET A 289 8.81 13.19 16.33
N GLN A 290 9.64 13.50 15.33
CA GLN A 290 10.66 12.58 14.80
C GLN A 290 11.92 12.49 15.68
N SER A 291 12.07 13.44 16.60
CA SER A 291 13.08 13.53 17.67
C SER A 291 12.60 14.54 18.71
N ASP A 292 13.28 14.62 19.86
CA ASP A 292 12.90 15.49 20.98
C ASP A 292 12.83 16.99 20.63
N ASN A 293 13.57 17.42 19.59
CA ASN A 293 13.67 18.82 19.18
C ASN A 293 12.92 19.14 17.88
N THR A 294 12.10 18.21 17.40
CA THR A 294 11.40 18.34 16.12
C THR A 294 9.92 18.10 16.27
N MET A 295 9.13 18.78 15.46
CA MET A 295 7.69 18.55 15.33
C MET A 295 7.28 18.76 13.89
N ILE A 296 6.35 17.96 13.39
CA ILE A 296 5.62 18.25 12.15
C ILE A 296 4.14 18.08 12.43
N GLY A 297 3.31 18.92 11.84
CA GLY A 297 1.87 18.85 12.00
C GLY A 297 1.13 19.81 11.09
N ASN A 298 -0.19 19.64 11.06
CA ASN A 298 -1.10 20.41 10.25
C ASN A 298 -1.84 21.44 11.12
N ILE A 299 -2.03 22.66 10.62
CA ILE A 299 -2.84 23.68 11.26
C ILE A 299 -3.78 24.34 10.25
N THR A 300 -5.05 24.42 10.63
CA THR A 300 -6.10 25.11 9.87
C THR A 300 -6.63 26.29 10.68
N MET A 301 -6.92 27.41 10.02
CA MET A 301 -7.51 28.57 10.68
C MET A 301 -8.19 29.51 9.69
N ASP A 302 -9.13 30.31 10.18
CA ASP A 302 -9.71 31.42 9.43
C ASP A 302 -9.06 32.73 9.84
N TYR A 303 -8.77 33.58 8.86
CA TYR A 303 -8.23 34.91 9.07
C TYR A 303 -9.13 35.94 8.40
N TYR A 304 -9.97 36.58 9.22
CA TYR A 304 -10.89 37.63 8.78
C TYR A 304 -10.22 39.00 8.81
N ILE A 305 -10.35 39.71 7.69
CA ILE A 305 -9.85 41.07 7.51
C ILE A 305 -10.98 41.96 7.03
N ALA A 306 -11.13 43.14 7.65
CA ALA A 306 -12.10 44.14 7.21
C ALA A 306 -11.53 45.56 7.22
N SER A 307 -11.94 46.31 6.20
CA SER A 307 -11.76 47.74 6.02
C SER A 307 -13.12 48.44 6.07
N SER A 308 -13.15 49.77 5.91
CA SER A 308 -14.40 50.53 5.83
C SER A 308 -15.29 50.20 4.62
N SER A 309 -14.75 49.58 3.57
CA SER A 309 -15.44 49.35 2.30
C SER A 309 -15.52 47.90 1.85
N ALA A 310 -14.74 47.00 2.46
CA ALA A 310 -14.68 45.60 2.08
C ALA A 310 -14.24 44.72 3.25
N SER A 311 -14.65 43.45 3.23
CA SER A 311 -14.15 42.43 4.13
C SER A 311 -13.88 41.13 3.38
N LYS A 312 -12.96 40.33 3.89
CA LYS A 312 -12.57 39.04 3.33
C LYS A 312 -12.12 38.10 4.45
N THR A 313 -12.53 36.84 4.35
CA THR A 313 -11.96 35.76 5.15
C THR A 313 -10.99 34.97 4.29
N TYR A 314 -9.79 34.74 4.82
CA TYR A 314 -8.81 33.83 4.26
C TYR A 314 -8.88 32.52 5.04
N HIS A 315 -9.12 31.43 4.33
CA HIS A 315 -9.13 30.09 4.88
C HIS A 315 -7.75 29.49 4.68
N ILE A 316 -7.11 29.13 5.79
CA ILE A 316 -5.68 28.81 5.83
C ILE A 316 -5.51 27.35 6.23
N GLY A 317 -4.72 26.61 5.44
CA GLY A 317 -4.23 25.27 5.75
C GLY A 317 -2.71 25.22 5.57
N TYR A 318 -1.98 24.96 6.64
CA TYR A 318 -0.51 24.84 6.62
C TYR A 318 -0.06 23.50 7.18
N GLN A 319 0.98 22.94 6.58
CA GLN A 319 1.83 21.95 7.25
C GLN A 319 3.14 22.63 7.65
N ILE A 320 3.51 22.52 8.93
CA ILE A 320 4.69 23.18 9.48
C ILE A 320 5.59 22.13 10.11
N THR A 321 6.85 22.10 9.66
CA THR A 321 7.93 21.32 10.29
C THR A 321 8.81 22.26 11.10
N PHE A 322 9.04 21.92 12.37
CA PHE A 322 9.87 22.62 13.32
C PHE A 322 11.16 21.84 13.60
N LEU A 323 12.25 22.59 13.77
CA LEU A 323 13.48 22.18 14.42
C LEU A 323 13.85 23.23 15.45
N ASN A 324 14.03 22.84 16.71
CA ASN A 324 14.35 23.75 17.82
C ASN A 324 13.36 24.94 17.89
N ASN A 325 12.06 24.65 17.78
CA ASN A 325 10.95 25.63 17.77
C ASN A 325 11.01 26.68 16.65
N LYS A 326 11.82 26.45 15.60
CA LYS A 326 11.90 27.29 14.41
C LYS A 326 11.46 26.52 13.18
N ILE A 327 10.87 27.20 12.22
CA ILE A 327 10.39 26.63 10.96
C ILE A 327 11.58 26.11 10.17
N ALA A 328 11.60 24.79 9.97
CA ALA A 328 12.53 24.07 9.13
C ALA A 328 11.92 23.71 7.77
N GLY A 329 10.64 23.37 7.75
CA GLY A 329 9.87 23.07 6.55
C GLY A 329 8.48 23.73 6.63
N PHE A 330 7.94 24.14 5.48
CA PHE A 330 6.66 24.80 5.42
C PHE A 330 5.98 24.60 4.07
N ALA A 331 4.72 24.21 4.13
CA ALA A 331 3.84 24.02 3.00
C ALA A 331 2.49 24.71 3.22
N ILE A 332 1.90 25.17 2.13
CA ILE A 332 0.50 25.59 2.08
C ILE A 332 -0.25 24.48 1.38
N ASP A 333 -1.32 24.01 1.99
CA ASP A 333 -2.18 22.99 1.41
C ASP A 333 -3.61 23.51 1.32
N ASN A 334 -4.14 23.52 0.10
CA ASN A 334 -5.51 23.93 -0.14
C ASN A 334 -6.50 22.83 0.23
N ASP A 335 -6.11 21.56 0.28
CA ASP A 335 -7.00 20.47 0.67
C ASP A 335 -7.25 20.47 2.19
N LEU A 336 -6.35 21.08 2.95
CA LEU A 336 -6.57 21.44 4.35
C LEU A 336 -7.50 22.65 4.53
N ASN A 337 -8.02 23.25 3.46
CA ASN A 337 -8.95 24.38 3.56
C ASN A 337 -10.26 23.94 4.24
N PRO A 338 -10.67 24.58 5.34
CA PRO A 338 -11.95 24.31 6.01
C PRO A 338 -13.19 24.33 5.11
N LEU A 339 -13.16 25.08 3.99
CA LEU A 339 -14.25 25.12 3.01
C LEU A 339 -14.29 23.94 2.05
N ASN A 340 -13.19 23.19 1.90
CA ASN A 340 -13.13 22.03 1.00
C ASN A 340 -13.73 20.75 1.62
N LYS A 341 -14.40 20.87 2.79
CA LYS A 341 -15.10 19.77 3.47
C LYS A 341 -16.53 19.52 3.00
N GLU A 342 -16.96 20.13 1.90
CA GLU A 342 -18.23 19.81 1.24
C GLU A 342 -17.97 19.19 -0.13
N GLU A 343 -17.95 17.85 -0.17
CA GLU A 343 -18.65 17.03 -1.18
C GLU A 343 -18.98 15.64 -0.61
#